data_AF-A0A7W0WCY1-F1
#
_entry.id   AF-A0A7W0WCY1-F1
#
_cell.length_a   1.000
_cell.length_b   1.000
_cell.length_c   1.000
_cell.angle_alpha   90.00
_cell.angle_beta   90.00
_cell.angle_gamma   90.00
#
_symmetry.space_group_name_H-M   'P 1'
#
loop_
_entity.id
_entity.type
_entity.pdbx_description
1 polymer ?
#
loop_
_entity_poly.entity_id
_entity_poly.type
_entity_poly.pdbx_seq_one_letter_code
_entity_poly.pdbx_strand_id
1 'polypeptide(L)'
;MIEVVGDSARGDELAFVRLTVDGDRIVGADAPGLARPLAGLTLLEAAAVPGETLAADALANALGELFLASPDPDRIAVAMSGGVDSAVALLRAGPSAIGVTLRLWLDPAGPDSERACCSPEAVIAARETCHSLGLPHVTLDLREAFRRTVVDPFVESYARGETPNPCGRCNGDFRFDKLLAFAERAGAARLWTGHYARIVERRGRHLLARAADSEKDQSYMLAPLDPAQLARVEFPLGELTKAETRAEAAAAGLEVAERRESQEACFLAGDDYRAFLDRRGLEPSDGAIVDEDGRELGRHDGFWRFTPGQRRGIGVAAAEPLYALRSNAATNTLVVGPRGSLACSAVEVRGVLHVPVERADAKLRYRSPAIAARVLPRGEGFALELEQPAYGVAAGQIAALYDDTGAVVGCGVVSTAG
;
A
#
# COMPACT_ATOMS: atom_id res chain seq x y z
N MET A 1 -14.60 -24.67 -22.11
CA MET A 1 -15.76 -24.27 -21.31
C MET A 1 -15.50 -24.41 -19.81
N ILE A 2 -15.63 -23.31 -19.06
CA ILE A 2 -15.49 -23.19 -17.61
C ILE A 2 -16.82 -22.66 -17.08
N GLU A 3 -17.31 -23.20 -15.97
CA GLU A 3 -18.43 -22.61 -15.23
C GLU A 3 -17.91 -21.88 -14.01
N VAL A 4 -18.41 -20.67 -13.78
CA VAL A 4 -18.09 -19.86 -12.61
C VAL A 4 -19.37 -19.32 -11.99
N VAL A 5 -19.35 -19.17 -10.66
CA VAL A 5 -20.41 -18.51 -9.92
C VAL A 5 -19.79 -17.44 -9.06
N GLY A 6 -20.33 -16.23 -9.15
CA GLY A 6 -20.04 -15.16 -8.22
C GLY A 6 -21.27 -14.84 -7.40
N ASP A 7 -21.06 -14.46 -6.15
CA ASP A 7 -22.08 -14.07 -5.20
C ASP A 7 -21.76 -12.72 -4.57
N SER A 8 -22.80 -12.01 -4.13
CA SER A 8 -22.66 -10.81 -3.31
C SER A 8 -23.81 -10.74 -2.32
N ALA A 9 -23.52 -10.19 -1.13
CA ALA A 9 -24.46 -10.11 -0.02
C ALA A 9 -24.34 -8.76 0.68
N ARG A 10 -25.48 -8.18 1.07
CA ARG A 10 -25.54 -7.03 1.97
C ARG A 10 -26.77 -7.12 2.86
N GLY A 11 -26.55 -7.28 4.17
CA GLY A 11 -27.65 -7.60 5.09
C GLY A 11 -28.29 -8.93 4.71
N ASP A 12 -29.62 -8.94 4.53
CA ASP A 12 -30.39 -10.12 4.13
C ASP A 12 -30.53 -10.27 2.60
N GLU A 13 -29.99 -9.32 1.82
CA GLU A 13 -30.05 -9.35 0.36
C GLU A 13 -28.89 -10.15 -0.22
N LEU A 14 -29.18 -10.94 -1.25
CA LEU A 14 -28.23 -11.81 -1.95
C LEU A 14 -28.43 -11.71 -3.46
N ALA A 15 -27.32 -11.71 -4.20
CA ALA A 15 -27.31 -11.83 -5.64
C ALA A 15 -26.32 -12.91 -6.08
N PHE A 16 -26.67 -13.62 -7.15
CA PHE A 16 -25.83 -14.64 -7.77
C PHE A 16 -25.72 -14.37 -9.27
N VAL A 17 -24.52 -14.58 -9.80
CA VAL A 17 -24.25 -14.58 -11.23
C VAL A 17 -23.57 -15.90 -11.57
N ARG A 18 -24.15 -16.66 -12.51
CA ARG A 18 -23.54 -17.88 -13.06
C ARG A 18 -23.17 -17.64 -14.51
N LEU A 19 -21.92 -17.92 -14.87
CA LEU A 19 -21.43 -17.81 -16.25
C LEU A 19 -20.90 -19.16 -16.72
N THR A 20 -21.17 -19.49 -17.97
CA THR A 20 -20.47 -20.53 -18.74
C THR A 20 -19.62 -19.81 -19.78
N VAL A 21 -18.30 -20.03 -19.73
CA VAL A 21 -17.32 -19.27 -20.52
C VAL A 21 -16.47 -20.21 -21.37
N ASP A 22 -16.29 -19.87 -22.65
CA ASP A 22 -15.36 -20.55 -23.56
C ASP A 22 -14.30 -19.58 -24.08
N GLY A 23 -13.04 -19.79 -23.68
CA GLY A 23 -11.98 -18.80 -23.90
C GLY A 23 -12.28 -17.49 -23.16
N ASP A 24 -12.39 -16.39 -23.88
CA ASP A 24 -12.77 -15.07 -23.36
C ASP A 24 -14.24 -14.72 -23.62
N ARG A 25 -15.08 -15.66 -24.08
CA ARG A 25 -16.49 -15.43 -24.43
C ARG A 25 -17.47 -16.13 -23.51
N ILE A 26 -18.51 -15.42 -23.11
CA ILE A 26 -19.62 -15.95 -22.32
C ILE A 26 -20.59 -16.66 -23.26
N VAL A 27 -20.74 -17.98 -23.13
CA VAL A 27 -21.66 -18.80 -23.94
C VAL A 27 -23.00 -19.04 -23.25
N GLY A 28 -23.05 -18.90 -21.92
CA GLY A 28 -24.26 -18.96 -21.11
C GLY A 28 -24.15 -18.05 -19.89
N ALA A 29 -25.25 -17.41 -19.50
CA ALA A 29 -25.28 -16.55 -18.32
C ALA A 29 -26.65 -16.56 -17.66
N ASP A 30 -26.66 -16.68 -16.33
CA ASP A 30 -27.79 -16.36 -15.45
C ASP A 30 -27.33 -15.23 -14.53
N ALA A 31 -27.83 -14.02 -14.77
CA ALA A 31 -27.32 -12.80 -14.16
C ALA A 31 -28.45 -11.73 -14.00
N PRO A 32 -29.45 -11.99 -13.15
CA PRO A 32 -30.52 -11.05 -12.90
C PRO A 32 -30.00 -9.73 -12.31
N GLY A 33 -30.67 -8.62 -12.60
CA GLY A 33 -30.30 -7.29 -12.09
C GLY A 33 -29.22 -6.56 -12.91
N LEU A 34 -28.64 -7.19 -13.93
CA LEU A 34 -27.75 -6.50 -14.88
C LEU A 34 -28.52 -5.77 -15.99
N ALA A 35 -27.94 -4.67 -16.48
CA ALA A 35 -28.60 -3.79 -17.45
C ALA A 35 -28.79 -4.42 -18.85
N ARG A 36 -28.10 -5.52 -19.15
CA ARG A 36 -28.26 -6.28 -20.40
C ARG A 36 -27.82 -7.75 -20.27
N PRO A 37 -28.28 -8.64 -21.16
CA PRO A 37 -27.80 -10.01 -21.23
C PRO A 37 -26.29 -10.08 -21.51
N LEU A 38 -25.62 -11.06 -20.88
CA LEU A 38 -24.18 -11.27 -21.00
C LEU A 38 -23.77 -12.32 -22.04
N ALA A 39 -24.67 -13.23 -22.41
CA ALA A 39 -24.36 -14.26 -23.40
C ALA A 39 -23.95 -13.64 -24.76
N GLY A 40 -22.85 -14.13 -25.32
CA GLY A 40 -22.23 -13.63 -26.55
C GLY A 40 -21.15 -12.55 -26.33
N LEU A 41 -21.13 -11.90 -25.16
CA LEU A 41 -20.11 -10.91 -24.81
C LEU A 41 -18.77 -11.58 -24.51
N THR A 42 -17.69 -10.85 -24.74
CA THR A 42 -16.38 -11.15 -24.15
C THR A 42 -16.37 -10.82 -22.65
N LEU A 43 -15.41 -11.36 -21.90
CA LEU A 43 -15.23 -11.00 -20.48
C LEU A 43 -14.95 -9.50 -20.30
N LEU A 44 -14.23 -8.89 -21.23
CA LEU A 44 -13.95 -7.46 -21.25
C LEU A 44 -15.23 -6.63 -21.43
N GLU A 45 -16.08 -6.99 -22.40
CA GLU A 45 -17.37 -6.32 -22.61
C GLU A 45 -18.31 -6.53 -21.43
N ALA A 46 -18.35 -7.73 -20.85
CA ALA A 46 -19.16 -8.03 -19.67
C ALA A 46 -18.74 -7.22 -18.44
N ALA A 47 -17.44 -6.98 -18.25
CA ALA A 47 -16.92 -6.16 -17.15
C ALA A 47 -17.35 -4.68 -17.21
N ALA A 48 -17.80 -4.20 -18.37
CA ALA A 48 -18.35 -2.85 -18.55
C ALA A 48 -19.87 -2.78 -18.38
N VAL A 49 -20.55 -3.91 -18.16
CA VAL A 49 -22.01 -3.94 -18.00
C VAL A 49 -22.40 -3.47 -16.60
N PRO A 50 -23.16 -2.37 -16.47
CA PRO A 50 -23.68 -1.94 -15.18
C PRO A 50 -24.90 -2.77 -14.78
N GLY A 51 -25.34 -2.59 -13.53
CA GLY A 51 -26.53 -3.23 -13.00
C GLY A 51 -26.81 -2.75 -11.59
N GLU A 52 -27.80 -3.38 -10.96
CA GLU A 52 -28.02 -3.27 -9.51
C GLU A 52 -26.73 -3.61 -8.76
N THR A 53 -26.45 -2.90 -7.66
CA THR A 53 -25.14 -2.97 -6.98
C THR A 53 -24.71 -4.40 -6.64
N LEU A 54 -25.61 -5.21 -6.06
CA LEU A 54 -25.31 -6.60 -5.69
C LEU A 54 -25.12 -7.51 -6.90
N ALA A 55 -25.89 -7.32 -7.97
CA ALA A 55 -25.73 -8.08 -9.21
C ALA A 55 -24.39 -7.76 -9.90
N ALA A 56 -24.01 -6.48 -9.92
CA ALA A 56 -22.72 -6.03 -10.45
C ALA A 56 -21.54 -6.52 -9.61
N ASP A 57 -21.67 -6.56 -8.27
CA ASP A 57 -20.67 -7.17 -7.38
C ASP A 57 -20.54 -8.68 -7.63
N ALA A 58 -21.65 -9.40 -7.74
CA ALA A 58 -21.66 -10.83 -8.00
C ALA A 58 -21.00 -11.14 -9.36
N LEU A 59 -21.29 -10.33 -10.40
CA LEU A 59 -20.59 -10.43 -11.68
C LEU A 59 -19.09 -10.16 -11.53
N ALA A 60 -18.69 -9.11 -10.81
CA ALA A 60 -17.29 -8.77 -10.62
C ALA A 60 -16.52 -9.89 -9.90
N ASN A 61 -17.13 -10.54 -8.90
CA ASN A 61 -16.56 -11.68 -8.19
C ASN A 61 -16.40 -12.89 -9.12
N ALA A 62 -17.41 -13.18 -9.96
CA ALA A 62 -17.31 -14.25 -10.96
C ALA A 62 -16.18 -13.96 -11.97
N LEU A 63 -16.10 -12.74 -12.50
CA LEU A 63 -15.10 -12.36 -13.50
C LEU A 63 -13.68 -12.40 -12.95
N GLY A 64 -13.44 -11.96 -11.71
CA GLY A 64 -12.10 -11.90 -11.12
C GLY A 64 -11.33 -13.23 -11.16
N GLU A 65 -12.04 -14.35 -11.04
CA GLU A 65 -11.46 -15.70 -11.02
C GLU A 65 -10.88 -16.14 -12.36
N LEU A 66 -11.49 -15.74 -13.49
CA LEU A 66 -11.12 -16.22 -14.82
C LEU A 66 -10.79 -15.11 -15.84
N PHE A 67 -10.81 -13.84 -15.43
CA PHE A 67 -10.66 -12.72 -16.35
C PHE A 67 -9.41 -12.87 -17.22
N LEU A 68 -9.64 -12.82 -18.54
CA LEU A 68 -8.65 -12.86 -19.60
C LEU A 68 -9.18 -12.02 -20.76
N ALA A 69 -8.29 -11.33 -21.46
CA ALA A 69 -8.63 -10.61 -22.68
C ALA A 69 -7.47 -10.66 -23.67
N SER A 70 -7.79 -10.59 -24.96
CA SER A 70 -6.78 -10.57 -26.02
C SER A 70 -5.81 -9.38 -25.87
N PRO A 71 -4.50 -9.55 -26.10
CA PRO A 71 -3.53 -8.46 -25.99
C PRO A 71 -3.86 -7.27 -26.86
N ASP A 72 -3.64 -6.08 -26.32
CA ASP A 72 -3.91 -4.80 -26.97
C ASP A 72 -2.82 -3.79 -26.56
N PRO A 73 -2.02 -3.28 -27.52
CA PRO A 73 -0.90 -2.39 -27.23
C PRO A 73 -1.34 -1.06 -26.63
N ASP A 74 -2.59 -0.64 -26.85
CA ASP A 74 -3.14 0.63 -26.34
C ASP A 74 -3.88 0.47 -25.02
N ARG A 75 -4.07 -0.77 -24.54
CA ARG A 75 -4.81 -1.03 -23.30
C ARG A 75 -3.98 -0.74 -22.07
N ILE A 76 -4.62 -0.03 -21.14
CA ILE A 76 -4.03 0.38 -19.86
C ILE A 76 -4.87 -0.23 -18.74
N ALA A 77 -4.26 -1.06 -17.89
CA ALA A 77 -4.86 -1.45 -16.63
C ALA A 77 -4.66 -0.32 -15.62
N VAL A 78 -5.72 0.12 -14.95
CA VAL A 78 -5.67 1.21 -13.97
C VAL A 78 -6.03 0.66 -12.60
N ALA A 79 -5.13 0.79 -11.62
CA ALA A 79 -5.40 0.39 -10.24
C ALA A 79 -6.37 1.38 -9.57
N MET A 80 -7.58 0.92 -9.29
CA MET A 80 -8.68 1.70 -8.77
C MET A 80 -8.87 1.50 -7.27
N SER A 81 -8.74 2.58 -6.49
CA SER A 81 -8.94 2.59 -5.04
C SER A 81 -10.30 3.17 -4.60
N GLY A 82 -11.12 3.64 -5.54
CA GLY A 82 -12.38 4.34 -5.25
C GLY A 82 -12.18 5.77 -4.72
N GLY A 83 -10.94 6.30 -4.81
CA GLY A 83 -10.58 7.67 -4.48
C GLY A 83 -10.30 8.52 -5.73
N VAL A 84 -10.27 9.85 -5.52
CA VAL A 84 -10.11 10.85 -6.59
C VAL A 84 -8.86 10.62 -7.45
N ASP A 85 -7.74 10.23 -6.85
CA ASP A 85 -6.48 10.07 -7.60
C ASP A 85 -6.56 8.93 -8.62
N SER A 86 -7.09 7.78 -8.23
CA SER A 86 -7.28 6.66 -9.16
C SER A 86 -8.33 6.97 -10.25
N ALA A 87 -9.34 7.77 -9.92
CA ALA A 87 -10.37 8.16 -10.87
C ALA A 87 -9.82 9.12 -11.95
N VAL A 88 -8.96 10.07 -11.57
CA VAL A 88 -8.27 10.95 -12.53
C VAL A 88 -7.26 10.16 -13.36
N ALA A 89 -6.55 9.19 -12.76
CA ALA A 89 -5.69 8.29 -13.51
C ALA A 89 -6.48 7.49 -14.57
N LEU A 90 -7.68 7.00 -14.23
CA LEU A 90 -8.57 6.32 -15.17
C LEU A 90 -9.05 7.24 -16.28
N LEU A 91 -9.50 8.45 -15.94
CA LEU A 91 -9.93 9.47 -16.90
C LEU A 91 -8.82 9.76 -17.93
N ARG A 92 -7.57 9.93 -17.45
CA ARG A 92 -6.41 10.18 -18.31
C ARG A 92 -6.02 8.98 -19.17
N ALA A 93 -6.27 7.75 -18.71
CA ALA A 93 -6.00 6.54 -19.48
C ALA A 93 -6.95 6.40 -20.70
N GLY A 94 -8.13 7.02 -20.63
CA GLY A 94 -9.04 7.13 -21.76
C GLY A 94 -9.81 5.85 -22.10
N PRO A 95 -10.34 5.72 -23.32
CA PRO A 95 -11.33 4.69 -23.68
C PRO A 95 -10.77 3.26 -23.72
N SER A 96 -9.44 3.09 -23.83
CA SER A 96 -8.78 1.78 -23.83
C SER A 96 -8.45 1.29 -22.40
N ALA A 97 -8.91 1.99 -21.37
CA ALA A 97 -8.60 1.65 -19.99
C ALA A 97 -9.48 0.50 -19.46
N ILE A 98 -8.91 -0.29 -18.55
CA ILE A 98 -9.65 -1.23 -17.70
C ILE A 98 -9.32 -0.94 -16.24
N GLY A 99 -10.34 -0.70 -15.43
CA GLY A 99 -10.21 -0.54 -14.00
C GLY A 99 -10.00 -1.88 -13.31
N VAL A 100 -9.09 -1.94 -12.33
CA VAL A 100 -8.93 -3.09 -11.45
C VAL A 100 -8.85 -2.67 -10.00
N THR A 101 -9.63 -3.32 -9.14
CA THR A 101 -9.59 -3.11 -7.69
C THR A 101 -9.15 -4.37 -6.98
N LEU A 102 -8.23 -4.23 -6.03
CA LEU A 102 -7.85 -5.32 -5.13
C LEU A 102 -8.73 -5.27 -3.88
N ARG A 103 -9.53 -6.30 -3.65
CA ARG A 103 -10.24 -6.49 -2.38
C ARG A 103 -9.28 -7.14 -1.39
N LEU A 104 -8.84 -6.37 -0.40
CA LEU A 104 -7.84 -6.77 0.59
C LEU A 104 -8.48 -7.04 1.94
N TRP A 105 -7.79 -7.80 2.80
CA TRP A 105 -8.29 -8.09 4.14
C TRP A 105 -8.25 -6.84 5.00
N LEU A 106 -9.36 -6.61 5.70
CA LEU A 106 -9.54 -5.57 6.69
C LEU A 106 -9.88 -6.23 8.02
N ASP A 107 -9.46 -5.64 9.13
CA ASP A 107 -9.87 -6.14 10.44
C ASP A 107 -11.40 -6.02 10.58
N PRO A 108 -12.14 -7.14 10.71
CA PRO A 108 -13.59 -7.11 10.85
C PRO A 108 -14.05 -6.43 12.15
N ALA A 109 -13.17 -6.30 13.14
CA ALA A 109 -13.44 -5.60 14.39
C ALA A 109 -12.99 -4.13 14.39
N GLY A 110 -12.45 -3.63 13.26
CA GLY A 110 -12.03 -2.24 13.13
C GLY A 110 -13.21 -1.27 12.94
N PRO A 111 -13.11 -0.03 13.46
CA PRO A 111 -14.22 0.94 13.52
C PRO A 111 -14.66 1.49 12.16
N ASP A 112 -13.76 1.56 11.17
CA ASP A 112 -13.98 2.10 9.83
C ASP A 112 -13.76 1.02 8.74
N SER A 113 -14.08 -0.24 9.02
CA SER A 113 -13.91 -1.34 8.05
C SER A 113 -14.71 -1.12 6.76
N GLU A 114 -15.82 -0.39 6.83
CA GLU A 114 -16.64 0.05 5.68
C GLU A 114 -16.07 1.28 4.95
N ARG A 115 -15.06 1.99 5.49
CA ARG A 115 -14.55 3.25 4.90
C ARG A 115 -13.08 3.22 4.48
N ALA A 116 -12.38 2.14 4.76
CA ALA A 116 -11.00 1.97 4.33
C ALA A 116 -10.87 2.01 2.79
N CYS A 117 -9.68 2.38 2.30
CA CYS A 117 -9.34 2.42 0.85
C CYS A 117 -9.55 1.07 0.11
N CYS A 118 -9.71 -0.03 0.84
CA CYS A 118 -10.01 -1.36 0.31
C CYS A 118 -11.33 -1.93 0.86
N SER A 119 -12.22 -1.08 1.37
CA SER A 119 -13.54 -1.45 1.89
C SER A 119 -14.50 -1.81 0.75
N PRO A 120 -15.60 -2.54 1.03
CA PRO A 120 -16.66 -2.79 0.06
C PRO A 120 -17.13 -1.51 -0.66
N GLU A 121 -17.29 -0.41 0.07
CA GLU A 121 -17.72 0.90 -0.43
C GLU A 121 -16.68 1.55 -1.36
N ALA A 122 -15.39 1.28 -1.13
CA ALA A 122 -14.33 1.70 -2.03
C ALA A 122 -14.34 0.89 -3.34
N VAL A 123 -14.60 -0.42 -3.26
CA VAL A 123 -14.75 -1.29 -4.43
C VAL A 123 -15.94 -0.89 -5.29
N ILE A 124 -17.10 -0.63 -4.65
CA ILE A 124 -18.31 -0.17 -5.33
C ILE A 124 -18.04 1.16 -6.04
N ALA A 125 -17.49 2.15 -5.35
CA ALA A 125 -17.20 3.45 -5.95
C ALA A 125 -16.19 3.37 -7.11
N ALA A 126 -15.18 2.50 -6.99
CA ALA A 126 -14.23 2.24 -8.08
C ALA A 126 -14.93 1.69 -9.33
N ARG A 127 -15.83 0.71 -9.14
CA ARG A 127 -16.61 0.12 -10.24
C ARG A 127 -17.56 1.14 -10.85
N GLU A 128 -18.32 1.86 -10.03
CA GLU A 128 -19.27 2.89 -10.50
C GLU A 128 -18.56 3.99 -11.28
N THR A 129 -17.36 4.40 -10.84
CA THR A 129 -16.52 5.35 -11.59
C THR A 129 -16.12 4.81 -12.97
N CYS A 130 -15.81 3.52 -13.09
CA CYS A 130 -15.50 2.92 -14.38
C CYS A 130 -16.75 2.85 -15.27
N HIS A 131 -17.86 2.35 -14.72
CA HIS A 131 -19.12 2.18 -15.45
C HIS A 131 -19.74 3.50 -15.91
N SER A 132 -19.61 4.58 -15.13
CA SER A 132 -20.08 5.92 -15.54
C SER A 132 -19.30 6.49 -16.74
N LEU A 133 -18.06 6.02 -16.94
CA LEU A 133 -17.24 6.32 -18.10
C LEU A 133 -17.38 5.28 -19.23
N GLY A 134 -18.24 4.27 -19.05
CA GLY A 134 -18.42 3.16 -20.00
C GLY A 134 -17.22 2.20 -20.06
N LEU A 135 -16.38 2.20 -19.02
CA LEU A 135 -15.14 1.40 -18.96
C LEU A 135 -15.34 0.11 -18.16
N PRO A 136 -14.63 -0.98 -18.55
CA PRO A 136 -14.67 -2.24 -17.81
C PRO A 136 -14.00 -2.12 -16.44
N HIS A 137 -14.52 -2.86 -15.46
CA HIS A 137 -13.95 -2.98 -14.13
C HIS A 137 -13.89 -4.43 -13.65
N VAL A 138 -12.80 -4.80 -12.99
CA VAL A 138 -12.60 -6.12 -12.38
C VAL A 138 -12.20 -5.97 -10.92
N THR A 139 -12.79 -6.80 -10.06
CA THR A 139 -12.36 -6.95 -8.67
C THR A 139 -11.58 -8.23 -8.50
N LEU A 140 -10.41 -8.16 -7.86
CA LEU A 140 -9.62 -9.33 -7.47
C LEU A 140 -9.76 -9.53 -5.96
N ASP A 141 -10.39 -10.64 -5.55
CA ASP A 141 -10.42 -11.03 -4.14
C ASP A 141 -9.07 -11.62 -3.73
N LEU A 142 -8.31 -10.84 -2.95
CA LEU A 142 -6.99 -11.19 -2.48
C LEU A 142 -6.90 -11.12 -0.96
N ARG A 143 -8.03 -11.18 -0.25
CA ARG A 143 -8.09 -11.02 1.21
C ARG A 143 -7.16 -11.99 1.91
N GLU A 144 -7.28 -13.28 1.63
CA GLU A 144 -6.47 -14.31 2.30
C GLU A 144 -4.99 -14.21 1.95
N ALA A 145 -4.67 -13.95 0.67
CA ALA A 145 -3.30 -13.78 0.22
C ALA A 145 -2.64 -12.55 0.89
N PHE A 146 -3.39 -11.45 1.00
CA PHE A 146 -2.94 -10.22 1.64
C PHE A 146 -2.72 -10.42 3.15
N ARG A 147 -3.65 -11.10 3.84
CA ARG A 147 -3.52 -11.44 5.26
C ARG A 147 -2.20 -12.15 5.53
N ARG A 148 -1.93 -13.24 4.81
CA ARG A 148 -0.72 -14.04 4.98
C ARG A 148 0.57 -13.30 4.61
N THR A 149 0.52 -12.45 3.59
CA THR A 149 1.74 -11.82 3.04
C THR A 149 2.10 -10.52 3.76
N VAL A 150 1.10 -9.78 4.25
CA VAL A 150 1.28 -8.43 4.80
C VAL A 150 0.87 -8.35 6.26
N VAL A 151 -0.31 -8.86 6.62
CA VAL A 151 -0.89 -8.67 7.96
C VAL A 151 -0.23 -9.56 9.00
N ASP A 152 -0.11 -10.87 8.73
CA ASP A 152 0.49 -11.79 9.70
C ASP A 152 1.98 -11.46 9.93
N PRO A 153 2.80 -11.15 8.91
CA PRO A 153 4.18 -10.70 9.13
C PRO A 153 4.28 -9.37 9.89
N PHE A 154 3.31 -8.47 9.75
CA PHE A 154 3.25 -7.25 10.54
C PHE A 154 3.07 -7.57 12.03
N VAL A 155 2.12 -8.46 12.36
CA VAL A 155 1.87 -8.93 13.74
C VAL A 155 3.11 -9.64 14.31
N GLU A 156 3.73 -10.54 13.54
CA GLU A 156 4.94 -11.27 13.93
C GLU A 156 6.13 -10.35 14.19
N SER A 157 6.30 -9.30 13.39
CA SER A 157 7.40 -8.33 13.56
C SER A 157 7.25 -7.56 14.87
N TYR A 158 6.03 -7.12 15.20
CA TYR A 158 5.76 -6.51 16.51
C TYR A 158 5.99 -7.49 17.66
N ALA A 159 5.64 -8.77 17.50
CA ALA A 159 5.93 -9.80 18.51
C ALA A 159 7.45 -10.01 18.74
N ARG A 160 8.30 -9.63 17.77
CA ARG A 160 9.77 -9.63 17.90
C ARG A 160 10.36 -8.31 18.42
N GLY A 161 9.55 -7.27 18.64
CA GLY A 161 10.04 -5.94 19.05
C GLY A 161 10.52 -5.05 17.90
N GLU A 162 10.19 -5.41 16.66
CA GLU A 162 10.46 -4.59 15.48
C GLU A 162 9.33 -3.58 15.26
N THR A 163 9.59 -2.55 14.44
CA THR A 163 8.54 -1.62 13.97
C THR A 163 8.44 -1.72 12.43
N PRO A 164 7.64 -2.67 11.91
CA PRO A 164 7.52 -2.89 10.47
C PRO A 164 6.82 -1.72 9.75
N ASN A 165 7.16 -1.52 8.47
CA ASN A 165 6.35 -0.71 7.56
C ASN A 165 5.52 -1.63 6.64
N PRO A 166 4.21 -1.82 6.90
CA PRO A 166 3.39 -2.74 6.12
C PRO A 166 3.15 -2.24 4.68
N CYS A 167 3.17 -0.93 4.45
CA CYS A 167 2.94 -0.35 3.12
C CYS A 167 4.11 -0.63 2.17
N GLY A 168 5.35 -0.57 2.68
CA GLY A 168 6.54 -0.93 1.90
C GLY A 168 6.49 -2.36 1.39
N ARG A 169 6.18 -3.31 2.29
CA ARG A 169 5.98 -4.72 1.95
C ARG A 169 4.79 -4.94 1.01
N CYS A 170 3.66 -4.27 1.28
CA CYS A 170 2.48 -4.35 0.42
C CYS A 170 2.80 -3.87 -1.00
N ASN A 171 3.49 -2.75 -1.18
CA ASN A 171 3.81 -2.23 -2.50
C ASN A 171 4.90 -3.05 -3.19
N GLY A 172 5.98 -3.40 -2.48
CA GLY A 172 7.13 -4.11 -3.03
C GLY A 172 6.87 -5.58 -3.38
N ASP A 173 6.13 -6.30 -2.54
CA ASP A 173 6.08 -7.77 -2.61
C ASP A 173 4.67 -8.33 -2.93
N PHE A 174 3.66 -7.48 -3.08
CA PHE A 174 2.27 -7.94 -3.19
C PHE A 174 1.44 -7.18 -4.22
N ARG A 175 1.20 -5.90 -3.99
CA ARG A 175 0.24 -5.09 -4.76
C ARG A 175 0.64 -4.99 -6.23
N PHE A 176 1.87 -4.59 -6.51
CA PHE A 176 2.33 -4.40 -7.89
C PHE A 176 2.46 -5.73 -8.62
N ASP A 177 2.93 -6.79 -7.96
CA ASP A 177 2.95 -8.14 -8.53
C ASP A 177 1.55 -8.60 -8.97
N LYS A 178 0.54 -8.43 -8.10
CA LYS A 178 -0.85 -8.83 -8.41
C LYS A 178 -1.46 -7.97 -9.51
N LEU A 179 -1.18 -6.66 -9.50
CA LEU A 179 -1.66 -5.74 -10.53
C LEU A 179 -0.99 -5.99 -11.89
N LEU A 180 0.31 -6.26 -11.94
CA LEU A 180 1.04 -6.56 -13.18
C LEU A 180 0.62 -7.91 -13.76
N ALA A 181 0.44 -8.92 -12.91
CA ALA A 181 -0.11 -10.22 -13.32
C ALA A 181 -1.54 -10.08 -13.88
N PHE A 182 -2.36 -9.21 -13.28
CA PHE A 182 -3.67 -8.88 -13.85
C PHE A 182 -3.55 -8.12 -15.17
N ALA A 183 -2.69 -7.11 -15.26
CA ALA A 183 -2.50 -6.35 -16.49
C ALA A 183 -2.13 -7.26 -17.66
N GLU A 184 -1.25 -8.26 -17.43
CA GLU A 184 -0.93 -9.29 -18.41
C GLU A 184 -2.15 -10.13 -18.82
N ARG A 185 -2.93 -10.66 -17.86
CA ARG A 185 -4.17 -11.41 -18.15
C ARG A 185 -5.19 -10.58 -18.91
N ALA A 186 -5.32 -9.31 -18.56
CA ALA A 186 -6.21 -8.36 -19.19
C ALA A 186 -5.71 -7.89 -20.57
N GLY A 187 -4.56 -8.39 -21.05
CA GLY A 187 -3.99 -7.98 -22.31
C GLY A 187 -3.53 -6.52 -22.35
N ALA A 188 -3.28 -5.91 -21.19
CA ALA A 188 -2.85 -4.53 -21.07
C ALA A 188 -1.33 -4.39 -21.21
N ALA A 189 -0.90 -3.48 -22.08
CA ALA A 189 0.51 -3.17 -22.26
C ALA A 189 1.11 -2.50 -21.02
N ARG A 190 0.34 -1.64 -20.34
CA ARG A 190 0.79 -0.85 -19.19
C ARG A 190 -0.17 -0.92 -18.00
N LEU A 191 0.40 -0.70 -16.82
CA LEU A 191 -0.28 -0.56 -15.54
C LEU A 191 -0.14 0.88 -15.04
N TRP A 192 -1.25 1.56 -14.83
CA TRP A 192 -1.29 2.90 -14.22
C TRP A 192 -1.79 2.81 -12.78
N THR A 193 -1.26 3.67 -11.93
CA THR A 193 -1.77 3.84 -10.57
C THR A 193 -1.90 5.33 -10.23
N GLY A 194 -2.84 5.69 -9.36
CA GLY A 194 -3.01 7.07 -8.89
C GLY A 194 -1.94 7.55 -7.89
N HIS A 195 -0.73 6.99 -7.91
CA HIS A 195 0.34 7.43 -7.01
C HIS A 195 1.04 8.68 -7.54
N TYR A 196 1.44 9.54 -6.61
CA TYR A 196 2.30 10.69 -6.87
C TYR A 196 3.76 10.24 -6.74
N ALA A 197 4.32 9.81 -7.86
CA ALA A 197 5.74 9.53 -8.04
C ALA A 197 6.06 9.68 -9.52
N ARG A 198 7.35 9.75 -9.86
CA ARG A 198 7.81 9.79 -11.26
C ARG A 198 8.68 8.60 -11.57
N ILE A 199 8.87 8.34 -12.86
CA ILE A 199 9.85 7.37 -13.35
C ILE A 199 10.84 8.16 -14.18
N VAL A 200 12.12 8.00 -13.87
CA VAL A 200 13.23 8.69 -14.56
C VAL A 200 14.26 7.66 -14.99
N GLU A 201 14.97 7.94 -16.07
CA GLU A 201 16.11 7.12 -16.46
C GLU A 201 17.38 7.60 -15.75
N ARG A 202 18.11 6.68 -15.12
CA ARG A 202 19.44 6.92 -14.56
C ARG A 202 20.36 5.78 -14.94
N ARG A 203 21.49 6.10 -15.58
CA ARG A 203 22.51 5.12 -15.99
C ARG A 203 21.91 3.92 -16.76
N GLY A 204 20.98 4.18 -17.67
CA GLY A 204 20.32 3.16 -18.50
C GLY A 204 19.29 2.29 -17.76
N ARG A 205 18.82 2.71 -16.58
CA ARG A 205 17.78 2.02 -15.80
C ARG A 205 16.64 2.97 -15.49
N HIS A 206 15.40 2.49 -15.57
CA HIS A 206 14.24 3.19 -15.01
C HIS A 206 14.30 3.11 -13.49
N LEU A 207 14.25 4.26 -12.83
CA LEU A 207 14.18 4.39 -11.39
C LEU A 207 12.94 5.19 -11.00
N LEU A 208 12.40 4.88 -9.83
CA LEU A 208 11.40 5.71 -9.19
C LEU A 208 12.02 7.06 -8.82
N ALA A 209 11.25 8.14 -8.85
CA ALA A 209 11.67 9.46 -8.41
C ALA A 209 10.55 10.16 -7.66
N ARG A 210 10.93 11.18 -6.88
CA ARG A 210 10.00 12.04 -6.17
C ARG A 210 8.99 12.67 -7.12
N ALA A 211 7.74 12.79 -6.67
CA ALA A 211 6.72 13.57 -7.38
C ALA A 211 7.10 15.06 -7.50
N ALA A 212 6.46 15.77 -8.43
CA ALA A 212 6.50 17.23 -8.49
C ALA A 212 5.89 17.87 -7.23
N ASP A 213 4.80 17.30 -6.72
CA ASP A 213 4.17 17.70 -5.47
C ASP A 213 4.88 17.06 -4.26
N SER A 214 5.69 17.86 -3.55
CA SER A 214 6.43 17.39 -2.37
C SER A 214 5.55 17.03 -1.18
N GLU A 215 4.34 17.60 -1.06
CA GLU A 215 3.42 17.30 0.05
C GLU A 215 2.70 15.96 -0.18
N LYS A 216 2.54 15.57 -1.44
CA LYS A 216 1.94 14.31 -1.85
C LYS A 216 2.92 13.23 -2.26
N ASP A 217 4.22 13.51 -2.30
CA ASP A 217 5.23 12.55 -2.73
C ASP A 217 5.11 11.19 -2.03
N GLN A 218 4.83 10.16 -2.84
CA GLN A 218 4.68 8.77 -2.41
C GLN A 218 5.90 7.92 -2.75
N SER A 219 6.97 8.52 -3.28
CA SER A 219 8.19 7.80 -3.67
C SER A 219 8.77 6.96 -2.54
N TYR A 220 8.67 7.40 -1.28
CA TYR A 220 9.15 6.65 -0.11
C TYR A 220 8.39 5.33 0.09
N MET A 221 7.07 5.35 -0.06
CA MET A 221 6.22 4.15 0.15
C MET A 221 6.32 3.17 -1.04
N LEU A 222 6.79 3.66 -2.18
CA LEU A 222 7.01 2.91 -3.41
C LEU A 222 8.49 2.54 -3.62
N ALA A 223 9.41 3.03 -2.80
CA ALA A 223 10.84 2.77 -2.92
C ALA A 223 11.20 1.26 -2.97
N PRO A 224 10.47 0.36 -2.28
CA PRO A 224 10.71 -1.08 -2.40
C PRO A 224 10.36 -1.71 -3.76
N LEU A 225 9.74 -0.98 -4.70
CA LEU A 225 9.44 -1.51 -6.03
C LEU A 225 10.70 -1.92 -6.77
N ASP A 226 10.65 -3.10 -7.41
CA ASP A 226 11.72 -3.54 -8.29
C ASP A 226 11.78 -2.62 -9.54
N PRO A 227 12.92 -1.97 -9.82
CA PRO A 227 13.13 -1.20 -11.03
C PRO A 227 12.76 -1.93 -12.34
N ALA A 228 12.86 -3.26 -12.39
CA ALA A 228 12.46 -4.04 -13.55
C ALA A 228 10.95 -3.93 -13.87
N GLN A 229 10.12 -3.73 -12.84
CA GLN A 229 8.67 -3.55 -12.99
C GLN A 229 8.31 -2.20 -13.62
N LEU A 230 9.16 -1.19 -13.44
CA LEU A 230 8.92 0.18 -13.92
C LEU A 230 8.85 0.30 -15.44
N ALA A 231 9.31 -0.71 -16.19
CA ALA A 231 9.16 -0.75 -17.64
C ALA A 231 7.68 -0.89 -18.10
N ARG A 232 6.78 -1.35 -17.22
CA ARG A 232 5.35 -1.55 -17.51
C ARG A 232 4.43 -0.71 -16.61
N VAL A 233 4.98 0.05 -15.68
CA VAL A 233 4.23 0.85 -14.71
C VAL A 233 4.33 2.33 -15.08
N GLU A 234 3.24 3.09 -14.91
CA GLU A 234 3.27 4.55 -15.02
C GLU A 234 2.46 5.21 -13.90
N PHE A 235 2.86 6.44 -13.58
CA PHE A 235 2.28 7.29 -12.54
C PHE A 235 1.77 8.59 -13.16
N PRO A 236 0.57 8.61 -13.76
CA PRO A 236 0.06 9.74 -14.53
C PRO A 236 -0.13 11.04 -13.74
N LEU A 237 -0.08 10.96 -12.40
CA LEU A 237 -0.21 12.11 -11.49
C LEU A 237 1.14 12.62 -10.98
N GLY A 238 2.26 12.00 -11.37
CA GLY A 238 3.59 12.31 -10.85
C GLY A 238 4.06 13.75 -11.08
N GLU A 239 3.52 14.42 -12.10
CA GLU A 239 3.81 15.81 -12.46
C GLU A 239 2.75 16.80 -11.97
N LEU A 240 1.67 16.32 -11.33
CA LEU A 240 0.57 17.16 -10.88
C LEU A 240 0.67 17.45 -9.39
N THR A 241 0.17 18.61 -9.01
CA THR A 241 -0.23 18.91 -7.64
C THR A 241 -1.55 18.24 -7.29
N LYS A 242 -1.81 18.06 -5.99
CA LYS A 242 -3.12 17.58 -5.52
C LYS A 242 -4.25 18.49 -5.96
N ALA A 243 -4.00 19.80 -6.00
CA ALA A 243 -4.99 20.81 -6.37
C ALA A 243 -5.38 20.66 -7.84
N GLU A 244 -4.42 20.47 -8.75
CA GLU A 244 -4.67 20.21 -10.16
C GLU A 244 -5.45 18.90 -10.36
N THR A 245 -5.08 17.84 -9.64
CA THR A 245 -5.80 16.56 -9.70
C THR A 245 -7.27 16.72 -9.28
N ARG A 246 -7.55 17.48 -8.22
CA ARG A 246 -8.93 17.77 -7.80
C ARG A 246 -9.68 18.64 -8.81
N ALA A 247 -9.00 19.62 -9.42
CA ALA A 247 -9.60 20.47 -10.44
C ALA A 247 -10.01 19.66 -11.69
N GLU A 248 -9.16 18.71 -12.12
CA GLU A 248 -9.49 17.79 -13.21
C GLU A 248 -10.69 16.89 -12.89
N ALA A 249 -10.73 16.33 -11.67
CA ALA A 249 -11.86 15.52 -11.23
C ALA A 249 -13.18 16.32 -11.24
N ALA A 250 -13.15 17.56 -10.76
CA ALA A 250 -14.31 18.45 -10.74
C ALA A 250 -14.75 18.84 -12.16
N ALA A 251 -13.80 19.15 -13.06
CA ALA A 251 -14.09 19.47 -14.45
C ALA A 251 -14.74 18.31 -15.21
N ALA A 252 -14.38 17.08 -14.86
CA ALA A 252 -14.97 15.86 -15.41
C ALA A 252 -16.27 15.41 -14.71
N GLY A 253 -16.73 16.14 -13.69
CA GLY A 253 -17.95 15.80 -12.95
C GLY A 253 -17.87 14.51 -12.13
N LEU A 254 -16.67 14.11 -11.70
CA LEU A 254 -16.46 12.87 -10.94
C LEU A 254 -16.95 13.02 -9.49
N GLU A 255 -17.91 12.21 -9.07
CA GLU A 255 -18.52 12.24 -7.73
C GLU A 255 -17.50 12.00 -6.59
N VAL A 256 -16.37 11.35 -6.88
CA VAL A 256 -15.33 11.01 -5.89
C VAL A 256 -14.50 12.21 -5.41
N ALA A 257 -14.72 13.41 -5.94
CA ALA A 257 -13.91 14.60 -5.64
C ALA A 257 -13.91 15.00 -4.14
N GLU A 258 -14.96 14.64 -3.38
CA GLU A 258 -15.11 15.04 -1.97
C GLU A 258 -14.64 13.99 -0.93
N ARG A 259 -14.22 12.80 -1.37
CA ARG A 259 -13.81 11.73 -0.44
C ARG A 259 -12.48 12.06 0.26
N ARG A 260 -12.43 11.82 1.58
CA ARG A 260 -11.21 11.96 2.39
C ARG A 260 -10.19 10.88 2.06
N GLU A 261 -8.91 11.23 2.11
CA GLU A 261 -7.82 10.27 1.94
C GLU A 261 -7.61 9.43 3.20
N SER A 262 -7.32 8.14 3.01
CA SER A 262 -6.91 7.24 4.10
C SER A 262 -5.44 7.50 4.47
N GLN A 263 -5.16 7.70 5.75
CA GLN A 263 -3.82 8.06 6.26
C GLN A 263 -3.12 6.92 7.03
N GLU A 264 -3.87 5.88 7.42
CA GLU A 264 -3.37 4.75 8.22
C GLU A 264 -3.17 3.49 7.37
N ALA A 265 -2.48 2.48 7.93
CA ALA A 265 -2.37 1.18 7.28
C ALA A 265 -3.78 0.62 7.00
N CYS A 266 -4.06 0.30 5.74
CA CYS A 266 -5.43 0.11 5.27
C CYS A 266 -6.19 -0.98 6.05
N PHE A 267 -5.51 -2.05 6.48
CA PHE A 267 -6.12 -3.17 7.18
C PHE A 267 -6.47 -2.89 8.65
N LEU A 268 -5.95 -1.81 9.23
CA LEU A 268 -6.34 -1.38 10.58
C LEU A 268 -7.77 -0.83 10.61
N ALA A 269 -8.35 -0.52 9.44
CA ALA A 269 -9.74 -0.09 9.33
C ALA A 269 -10.06 1.09 10.28
N GLY A 270 -9.18 2.11 10.30
CA GLY A 270 -9.36 3.33 11.12
C GLY A 270 -8.95 3.20 12.59
N ASP A 271 -8.50 2.03 13.04
CA ASP A 271 -8.07 1.81 14.42
C ASP A 271 -6.60 2.18 14.70
N ASP A 272 -6.26 2.32 15.98
CA ASP A 272 -4.88 2.34 16.45
C ASP A 272 -4.25 0.95 16.34
N TYR A 273 -2.99 0.89 15.89
CA TYR A 273 -2.29 -0.37 15.71
C TYR A 273 -2.22 -1.19 17.01
N ARG A 274 -2.27 -0.55 18.19
CA ARG A 274 -2.19 -1.28 19.46
C ARG A 274 -3.44 -2.08 19.73
N ALA A 275 -4.60 -1.47 19.53
CA ALA A 275 -5.89 -2.13 19.68
C ALA A 275 -6.03 -3.27 18.65
N PHE A 276 -5.53 -3.06 17.43
CA PHE A 276 -5.42 -4.13 16.44
C PHE A 276 -4.54 -5.29 16.94
N LEU A 277 -3.33 -5.02 17.43
CA LEU A 277 -2.41 -6.06 17.92
C LEU A 277 -2.99 -6.82 19.13
N ASP A 278 -3.67 -6.15 20.06
CA ASP A 278 -4.40 -6.77 21.17
C ASP A 278 -5.38 -7.83 20.63
N ARG A 279 -6.21 -7.47 19.63
CA ARG A 279 -7.17 -8.40 18.98
C ARG A 279 -6.51 -9.53 18.21
N ARG A 280 -5.27 -9.34 17.76
CA ARG A 280 -4.47 -10.36 17.05
C ARG A 280 -3.68 -11.27 17.99
N GLY A 281 -3.87 -11.15 19.31
CA GLY A 281 -3.30 -12.06 20.31
C GLY A 281 -1.98 -11.59 20.91
N LEU A 282 -1.54 -10.35 20.66
CA LEU A 282 -0.49 -9.74 21.48
C LEU A 282 -1.14 -9.21 22.74
N GLU A 283 -1.32 -10.10 23.72
CA GLU A 283 -2.00 -9.73 24.97
C GLU A 283 -1.17 -8.72 25.78
N PRO A 284 -1.85 -7.79 26.49
CA PRO A 284 -1.22 -6.96 27.49
C PRO A 284 -0.45 -7.81 28.51
N SER A 285 0.82 -7.50 28.70
CA SER A 285 1.68 -8.17 29.67
C SER A 285 2.52 -7.15 30.42
N ASP A 286 2.47 -7.22 31.73
CA ASP A 286 3.17 -6.27 32.61
C ASP A 286 4.70 -6.37 32.40
N GLY A 287 5.30 -5.22 32.09
CA GLY A 287 6.70 -5.08 31.73
C GLY A 287 7.33 -3.85 32.36
N ALA A 288 8.65 -3.90 32.61
CA ALA A 288 9.37 -2.82 33.25
C ALA A 288 9.72 -1.71 32.25
N ILE A 289 9.52 -0.46 32.65
CA ILE A 289 10.12 0.70 32.01
C ILE A 289 11.40 1.01 32.76
N VAL A 290 12.55 0.97 32.07
CA VAL A 290 13.87 1.21 32.66
C VAL A 290 14.60 2.35 31.97
N ASP A 291 15.50 3.01 32.68
CA ASP A 291 16.47 3.92 32.06
C ASP A 291 17.64 3.16 31.39
N GLU A 292 18.60 3.91 30.86
CA GLU A 292 19.79 3.37 30.19
C GLU A 292 20.71 2.57 31.13
N ASP A 293 20.67 2.87 32.43
CA ASP A 293 21.41 2.17 33.48
C ASP A 293 20.65 0.93 34.01
N GLY A 294 19.44 0.68 33.51
CA GLY A 294 18.59 -0.45 33.89
C GLY A 294 17.79 -0.22 35.17
N ARG A 295 17.72 1.02 35.68
CA ARG A 295 16.89 1.36 36.84
C ARG A 295 15.42 1.40 36.42
N GLU A 296 14.57 0.68 37.13
CA GLU A 296 13.11 0.71 36.92
C GLU A 296 12.55 2.10 37.27
N LEU A 297 11.81 2.68 36.32
CA LEU A 297 11.15 3.98 36.41
C LEU A 297 9.62 3.86 36.43
N GLY A 298 9.08 2.72 36.02
CA GLY A 298 7.65 2.47 35.93
C GLY A 298 7.34 1.13 35.25
N ARG A 299 6.07 0.95 34.89
CA ARG A 299 5.56 -0.26 34.25
C ARG A 299 4.69 0.05 33.04
N HIS A 300 4.56 -0.93 32.15
CA HIS A 300 3.76 -0.84 30.94
C HIS A 300 3.04 -2.16 30.63
N ASP A 301 2.02 -2.08 29.77
CA ASP A 301 1.16 -3.21 29.40
C ASP A 301 1.62 -3.91 28.10
N GLY A 302 2.92 -4.17 27.98
CA GLY A 302 3.53 -4.85 26.82
C GLY A 302 4.46 -3.96 25.97
N PHE A 303 5.64 -4.49 25.64
CA PHE A 303 6.72 -3.74 24.95
C PHE A 303 6.35 -3.30 23.53
N TRP A 304 5.44 -4.03 22.88
CA TRP A 304 5.02 -3.83 21.50
C TRP A 304 4.17 -2.56 21.32
N ARG A 305 3.69 -1.95 22.42
CA ARG A 305 2.94 -0.68 22.44
C ARG A 305 3.80 0.55 22.18
N PHE A 306 5.12 0.37 22.09
CA PHE A 306 6.08 1.45 21.98
C PHE A 306 6.94 1.31 20.73
N THR A 307 7.15 2.44 20.07
CA THR A 307 8.04 2.55 18.90
C THR A 307 9.25 3.41 19.26
N PRO A 308 10.46 3.09 18.80
CA PRO A 308 11.62 3.95 18.98
C PRO A 308 11.34 5.41 18.59
N GLY A 309 11.71 6.36 19.45
CA GLY A 309 11.42 7.78 19.31
C GLY A 309 10.04 8.23 19.82
N GLN A 310 9.17 7.33 20.28
CA GLN A 310 7.91 7.69 20.91
C GLN A 310 8.15 8.47 22.21
N ARG A 311 7.46 9.59 22.39
CA ARG A 311 7.47 10.40 23.62
C ARG A 311 6.19 10.26 24.45
N ARG A 312 5.04 10.31 23.79
CA ARG A 312 3.73 10.31 24.45
C ARG A 312 3.34 8.88 24.86
N GLY A 313 2.60 8.75 25.95
CA GLY A 313 2.06 7.45 26.40
C GLY A 313 3.06 6.54 27.11
N ILE A 314 4.24 7.03 27.51
CA ILE A 314 5.21 6.25 28.31
C ILE A 314 4.74 6.09 29.78
N GLY A 315 4.05 7.08 30.34
CA GLY A 315 3.48 6.97 31.70
C GLY A 315 4.48 7.15 32.85
N VAL A 316 5.70 7.61 32.59
CA VAL A 316 6.74 7.87 33.61
C VAL A 316 6.93 9.37 33.81
N ALA A 317 6.94 9.82 35.07
CA ALA A 317 7.30 11.18 35.44
C ALA A 317 8.82 11.30 35.61
N ALA A 318 9.44 12.26 34.91
CA ALA A 318 10.86 12.54 34.96
C ALA A 318 11.13 14.05 34.88
N ALA A 319 12.30 14.48 35.37
CA ALA A 319 12.71 15.88 35.34
C ALA A 319 12.90 16.41 33.91
N GLU A 320 13.27 15.53 32.98
CA GLU A 320 13.41 15.82 31.56
C GLU A 320 12.54 14.89 30.70
N PRO A 321 12.19 15.29 29.47
CA PRO A 321 11.37 14.46 28.58
C PRO A 321 12.06 13.16 28.19
N LEU A 322 11.42 12.03 28.51
CA LEU A 322 11.86 10.70 28.12
C LEU A 322 11.27 10.26 26.78
N TYR A 323 12.03 9.46 26.05
CA TYR A 323 11.66 8.85 24.78
C TYR A 323 11.94 7.35 24.84
N ALA A 324 11.09 6.55 24.19
CA ALA A 324 11.33 5.13 23.96
C ALA A 324 12.58 4.97 23.08
N LEU A 325 13.66 4.41 23.64
CA LEU A 325 14.91 4.16 22.91
C LEU A 325 14.83 2.83 22.17
N ARG A 326 14.43 1.78 22.88
CA ARG A 326 14.26 0.43 22.34
C ARG A 326 13.32 -0.38 23.21
N SER A 327 12.69 -1.38 22.60
CA SER A 327 11.89 -2.40 23.27
C SER A 327 12.62 -3.74 23.22
N ASN A 328 12.60 -4.51 24.30
CA ASN A 328 13.15 -5.86 24.35
C ASN A 328 12.02 -6.87 24.53
N ALA A 329 11.77 -7.67 23.48
CA ALA A 329 10.73 -8.69 23.49
C ALA A 329 11.03 -9.83 24.47
N ALA A 330 12.30 -10.23 24.62
CA ALA A 330 12.69 -11.35 25.47
C ALA A 330 12.51 -11.07 26.97
N THR A 331 12.67 -9.80 27.37
CA THR A 331 12.53 -9.38 28.78
C THR A 331 11.26 -8.57 29.05
N ASN A 332 10.41 -8.37 28.04
CA ASN A 332 9.25 -7.47 28.07
C ASN A 332 9.60 -6.11 28.71
N THR A 333 10.66 -5.47 28.22
CA THR A 333 11.19 -4.23 28.82
C THR A 333 11.18 -3.09 27.80
N LEU A 334 10.78 -1.90 28.25
CA LEU A 334 10.94 -0.65 27.52
C LEU A 334 12.12 0.13 28.10
N VAL A 335 13.15 0.40 27.28
CA VAL A 335 14.25 1.29 27.67
C VAL A 335 13.91 2.71 27.23
N VAL A 336 13.99 3.66 28.16
CA VAL A 336 13.72 5.08 27.91
C VAL A 336 14.92 5.95 28.28
N GLY A 337 15.04 7.11 27.64
CA GLY A 337 16.09 8.06 27.92
C GLY A 337 15.85 9.42 27.28
N PRO A 338 16.77 10.38 27.46
CA PRO A 338 16.66 11.68 26.83
C PRO A 338 16.74 11.58 25.31
N ARG A 339 16.31 12.64 24.61
CA ARG A 339 16.35 12.69 23.13
C ARG A 339 17.75 12.42 22.56
N GLY A 340 18.79 12.84 23.26
CA GLY A 340 20.19 12.64 22.83
C GLY A 340 20.53 11.17 22.62
N SER A 341 19.97 10.27 23.43
CA SER A 341 20.23 8.82 23.36
C SER A 341 19.56 8.13 22.17
N LEU A 342 18.71 8.84 21.41
CA LEU A 342 18.16 8.37 20.13
C LEU A 342 19.06 8.69 18.93
N ALA A 343 20.14 9.47 19.14
CA ALA A 343 21.01 9.92 18.07
C ALA A 343 21.74 8.74 17.45
N CYS A 344 21.46 8.48 16.18
CA CYS A 344 22.02 7.41 15.39
C CYS A 344 22.79 8.04 14.23
N SER A 345 24.08 7.73 14.08
CA SER A 345 24.91 8.26 12.99
C SER A 345 25.31 7.18 11.98
N ALA A 346 25.09 5.90 12.31
CA ALA A 346 25.34 4.78 11.42
C ALA A 346 24.11 3.88 11.34
N VAL A 347 23.71 3.50 10.12
CA VAL A 347 22.54 2.63 9.91
C VAL A 347 22.93 1.47 8.99
N GLU A 348 22.64 0.25 9.44
CA GLU A 348 22.77 -0.95 8.62
C GLU A 348 21.43 -1.26 7.94
N VAL A 349 21.48 -1.45 6.63
CA VAL A 349 20.31 -1.67 5.78
C VAL A 349 20.48 -2.94 4.97
N ARG A 350 19.52 -3.87 5.11
CA ARG A 350 19.39 -5.01 4.20
C ARG A 350 18.58 -4.59 3.00
N GLY A 351 19.17 -4.63 1.81
CA GLY A 351 18.52 -4.11 0.62
C GLY A 351 19.43 -4.11 -0.59
N VAL A 352 19.12 -3.22 -1.53
CA VAL A 352 19.84 -3.13 -2.80
C VAL A 352 20.12 -1.68 -3.18
N LEU A 353 21.27 -1.45 -3.80
CA LEU A 353 21.54 -0.24 -4.55
C LEU A 353 21.16 -0.49 -6.01
N HIS A 354 20.20 0.27 -6.53
CA HIS A 354 19.75 0.14 -7.92
C HIS A 354 20.78 0.69 -8.90
N VAL A 355 21.56 1.69 -8.46
CA VAL A 355 22.73 2.22 -9.15
C VAL A 355 23.88 2.44 -8.15
N PRO A 356 25.15 2.33 -8.57
CA PRO A 356 26.28 2.60 -7.67
C PRO A 356 26.32 4.06 -7.22
N VAL A 357 26.27 4.32 -5.91
CA VAL A 357 26.39 5.67 -5.35
C VAL A 357 27.31 5.66 -4.13
N GLU A 358 28.06 6.74 -3.93
CA GLU A 358 28.88 6.94 -2.71
C GLU A 358 28.20 7.87 -1.71
N ARG A 359 27.25 8.70 -2.17
CA ARG A 359 26.47 9.62 -1.35
C ARG A 359 25.03 9.64 -1.83
N ALA A 360 24.11 9.78 -0.89
CA ALA A 360 22.68 9.90 -1.16
C ALA A 360 21.98 10.57 0.04
N ASP A 361 20.80 11.11 -0.20
CA ASP A 361 19.88 11.53 0.84
C ASP A 361 19.09 10.32 1.34
N ALA A 362 19.35 9.91 2.58
CA ALA A 362 18.69 8.78 3.23
C ALA A 362 17.42 9.22 3.95
N LYS A 363 16.27 8.70 3.53
CA LYS A 363 14.99 8.84 4.23
C LYS A 363 14.69 7.55 4.98
N LEU A 364 14.70 7.63 6.32
CA LEU A 364 14.58 6.46 7.22
C LEU A 364 13.18 6.31 7.83
N ARG A 365 12.32 7.33 7.65
CA ARG A 365 10.91 7.35 8.07
C ARG A 365 10.11 8.24 7.12
N TYR A 366 8.84 7.90 6.90
CA TYR A 366 7.99 8.58 5.92
C TYR A 366 7.87 10.11 6.14
N ARG A 367 7.62 10.54 7.38
CA ARG A 367 7.45 11.97 7.74
C ARG A 367 8.72 12.62 8.29
N SER A 368 9.87 11.97 8.15
CA SER A 368 11.16 12.55 8.52
C SER A 368 11.82 13.20 7.30
N PRO A 369 12.60 14.28 7.50
CA PRO A 369 13.48 14.78 6.45
C PRO A 369 14.47 13.70 6.05
N ALA A 370 14.91 13.74 4.79
CA ALA A 370 16.04 12.94 4.36
C ALA A 370 17.34 13.55 4.93
N ILE A 371 18.33 12.70 5.17
CA ILE A 371 19.61 13.08 5.75
C ILE A 371 20.70 12.66 4.78
N ALA A 372 21.56 13.60 4.38
CA ALA A 372 22.71 13.29 3.54
C ALA A 372 23.60 12.25 4.23
N ALA A 373 24.00 11.24 3.48
CA ALA A 373 24.74 10.10 3.99
C ALA A 373 25.79 9.62 3.00
N ARG A 374 26.92 9.16 3.52
CA ARG A 374 27.85 8.33 2.76
C ARG A 374 27.33 6.90 2.73
N VAL A 375 27.32 6.32 1.53
CA VAL A 375 26.78 4.99 1.27
C VAL A 375 27.93 4.01 1.11
N LEU A 376 27.91 2.95 1.92
CA LEU A 376 28.93 1.91 1.95
C LEU A 376 28.30 0.58 1.55
N PRO A 377 28.52 0.09 0.32
CA PRO A 377 28.01 -1.21 -0.10
C PRO A 377 28.48 -2.34 0.84
N ARG A 378 27.60 -3.31 1.04
CA ARG A 378 27.81 -4.55 1.81
C ARG A 378 27.37 -5.75 0.96
N GLY A 379 27.72 -6.96 1.38
CA GLY A 379 27.32 -8.17 0.67
C GLY A 379 25.80 -8.34 0.56
N GLU A 380 25.07 -8.03 1.65
CA GLU A 380 23.60 -8.11 1.72
C GLU A 380 22.97 -6.73 2.01
N GLY A 381 23.38 -5.70 1.27
CA GLY A 381 22.81 -4.36 1.35
C GLY A 381 23.84 -3.24 1.43
N PHE A 382 23.67 -2.30 2.35
CA PHE A 382 24.55 -1.15 2.51
C PHE A 382 24.49 -0.59 3.93
N ALA A 383 25.61 0.00 4.35
CA ALA A 383 25.67 0.83 5.54
C ALA A 383 25.60 2.31 5.16
N LEU A 384 25.02 3.11 6.03
CA LEU A 384 24.91 4.57 5.88
C LEU A 384 25.67 5.25 7.01
N GLU A 385 26.61 6.13 6.66
CA GLU A 385 27.24 7.06 7.60
C GLU A 385 26.55 8.42 7.41
N LEU A 386 25.72 8.83 8.37
CA LEU A 386 24.89 10.02 8.28
C LEU A 386 25.68 11.28 8.61
N GLU A 387 25.50 12.35 7.84
CA GLU A 387 26.17 13.63 8.09
C GLU A 387 25.61 14.37 9.31
N GLN A 388 24.38 14.03 9.70
CA GLN A 388 23.74 14.48 10.93
C GLN A 388 23.04 13.30 11.60
N PRO A 389 22.93 13.27 12.94
CA PRO A 389 22.26 12.18 13.62
C PRO A 389 20.77 12.09 13.23
N ALA A 390 20.32 10.88 12.88
CA ALA A 390 18.91 10.55 12.84
C ALA A 390 18.40 10.26 14.26
N TYR A 391 17.11 10.48 14.50
CA TYR A 391 16.49 10.22 15.80
C TYR A 391 15.31 9.28 15.65
N GLY A 392 15.28 8.20 16.45
CA GLY A 392 14.19 7.22 16.45
C GLY A 392 14.17 6.35 15.18
N VAL A 393 15.35 6.00 14.67
CA VAL A 393 15.49 4.97 13.62
C VAL A 393 15.11 3.63 14.24
N ALA A 394 14.19 2.91 13.60
CA ALA A 394 13.67 1.64 14.11
C ALA A 394 13.93 0.51 13.12
N ALA A 395 14.36 -0.64 13.63
CA ALA A 395 14.48 -1.85 12.83
C ALA A 395 13.12 -2.23 12.23
N GLY A 396 13.11 -2.66 10.96
CA GLY A 396 11.89 -2.96 10.20
C GLY A 396 11.32 -1.78 9.41
N GLN A 397 11.85 -0.56 9.59
CA GLN A 397 11.50 0.59 8.74
C GLN A 397 12.21 0.53 7.38
N ILE A 398 11.64 1.23 6.40
CA ILE A 398 12.24 1.40 5.07
C ILE A 398 13.36 2.43 5.16
N ALA A 399 14.49 2.14 4.51
CA ALA A 399 15.52 3.12 4.18
C ALA A 399 15.51 3.35 2.67
N ALA A 400 15.06 4.53 2.23
CA ALA A 400 15.07 4.94 0.84
C ALA A 400 16.19 5.95 0.59
N LEU A 401 17.01 5.71 -0.44
CA LEU A 401 18.13 6.57 -0.83
C LEU A 401 17.77 7.37 -2.08
N TYR A 402 17.93 8.69 -2.00
CA TYR A 402 17.68 9.60 -3.10
C TYR A 402 18.98 10.22 -3.60
N ASP A 403 19.15 10.35 -4.92
CA ASP A 403 20.18 11.23 -5.47
C ASP A 403 19.75 12.71 -5.38
N ASP A 404 20.65 13.61 -5.80
CA ASP A 404 20.44 15.07 -5.84
C ASP A 404 19.26 15.50 -6.72
N THR A 405 18.87 14.67 -7.68
CA THR A 405 17.71 14.90 -8.54
C THR A 405 16.40 14.36 -7.96
N GLY A 406 16.46 13.63 -6.85
CA GLY A 406 15.33 12.97 -6.21
C GLY A 406 14.97 11.60 -6.79
N ALA A 407 15.85 10.95 -7.56
CA ALA A 407 15.68 9.57 -7.99
C ALA A 407 16.04 8.59 -6.87
N VAL A 408 15.25 7.53 -6.71
CA VAL A 408 15.47 6.46 -5.73
C VAL A 408 16.59 5.55 -6.24
N VAL A 409 17.79 5.75 -5.71
CA VAL A 409 19.02 5.04 -6.11
C VAL A 409 19.28 3.77 -5.31
N GLY A 410 18.56 3.57 -4.22
CA GLY A 410 18.61 2.35 -3.42
C GLY A 410 17.49 2.30 -2.40
N CYS A 411 17.15 1.09 -1.97
CA CYS A 411 16.11 0.86 -0.97
C CYS A 411 16.43 -0.40 -0.16
N GLY A 412 15.98 -0.43 1.09
CA GLY A 412 16.03 -1.61 1.94
C GLY A 412 15.29 -1.45 3.25
N VAL A 413 15.52 -2.40 4.14
CA VAL A 413 14.96 -2.43 5.50
C VAL A 413 16.08 -2.22 6.51
N VAL A 414 15.88 -1.28 7.43
CA VAL A 414 16.79 -1.04 8.56
C VAL A 414 16.90 -2.31 9.41
N SER A 415 18.09 -2.85 9.57
CA SER A 415 18.38 -4.02 10.42
C SER A 415 18.96 -3.64 11.77
N THR A 416 19.80 -2.60 11.82
CA THR A 416 20.38 -2.09 13.06
C THR A 416 20.61 -0.59 12.92
N ALA A 417 20.29 0.15 13.98
CA ALA A 417 20.61 1.55 14.14
C ALA A 417 21.69 1.64 15.23
N GLY A 418 22.86 2.17 14.89
CA GLY A 418 24.05 2.23 15.73
C GLY A 418 24.36 3.61 16.29
#